data_AF-A0A699TWK3-F1
#
_entry.id   AF-A0A699TWK3-F1
#
_cell.length_a   1.000
_cell.length_b   1.000
_cell.length_c   1.000
_cell.angle_alpha   90.00
_cell.angle_beta   90.00
_cell.angle_gamma   90.00
#
_symmetry.space_group_name_H-M   'P 1'
#
loop_
_entity.id
_entity.type
_entity.pdbx_description
1 polymer ?
#
loop_
_entity_poly.entity_id
_entity_poly.type
_entity_poly.pdbx_seq_one_letter_code
_entity_poly.pdbx_strand_id
1 'polypeptide(L)' 'MSMMGQMSFFLGLQVLQTPKDIFINQSKFALEIFKKFGMDSCDLVDTPMVDRLKLDEDPLGTPVDQT' A
#
# COMPACT_ATOMS: atom_id res chain seq x y z
N MET A 1 31.18 11.37 -9.15
CA MET A 1 29.97 11.74 -8.39
C MET A 1 29.04 12.44 -9.37
N SER A 2 27.90 11.83 -9.69
CA SER A 2 26.92 12.41 -10.62
C SER A 2 26.22 13.60 -9.95
N MET A 3 25.99 14.67 -10.71
CA MET A 3 25.52 15.99 -10.25
C MET A 3 23.99 16.03 -10.04
N MET A 4 23.39 14.91 -9.65
CA MET A 4 21.96 14.82 -9.36
C MET A 4 21.82 14.97 -7.85
N GLY A 5 21.24 16.09 -7.40
CA GLY A 5 21.02 16.36 -5.99
C GLY A 5 20.19 15.27 -5.28
N GLN A 6 20.06 15.36 -3.96
CA GLN A 6 19.27 14.40 -3.18
C GLN A 6 17.82 14.33 -3.70
N MET A 7 17.35 13.10 -3.93
CA MET A 7 16.01 12.84 -4.46
C MET A 7 15.03 12.77 -3.28
N SER A 8 14.18 13.79 -3.15
CA SER A 8 13.16 13.86 -2.08
C SER A 8 11.84 13.16 -2.45
N PHE A 9 11.59 12.93 -3.74
CA PHE A 9 10.41 12.23 -4.24
C PHE A 9 10.76 11.36 -5.45
N PHE A 10 10.19 10.16 -5.50
CA PHE A 10 10.32 9.23 -6.63
C PHE A 10 8.98 8.54 -6.88
N LEU A 11 8.46 8.61 -8.11
CA LEU A 11 7.14 8.05 -8.47
C LEU A 11 5.99 8.51 -7.54
N GLY A 12 6.09 9.72 -6.98
CA GLY A 12 5.11 10.24 -6.01
C GLY A 12 5.27 9.72 -4.58
N LEU A 13 6.24 8.84 -4.33
CA LEU A 13 6.65 8.39 -3.00
C LEU A 13 7.70 9.35 -2.43
N GLN A 14 7.62 9.63 -1.15
CA GLN A 14 8.59 10.48 -0.49
C GLN A 14 9.85 9.65 -0.19
N VAL A 15 11.02 10.20 -0.46
CA VAL A 15 12.30 9.54 -0.28
C VAL A 15 13.15 10.36 0.67
N LEU A 16 13.69 9.70 1.69
CA LEU A 16 14.63 10.27 2.65
C LEU A 16 15.96 9.56 2.48
N GLN A 17 16.94 10.25 1.90
CA GLN A 17 18.27 9.72 1.70
C GLN A 17 19.17 10.16 2.85
N THR A 18 19.83 9.21 3.49
CA THR A 18 20.89 9.43 4.47
C THR A 18 22.22 8.96 3.89
N PRO A 19 23.37 9.31 4.48
CA PRO A 19 24.66 8.82 3.98
C PRO A 19 24.83 7.28 4.02
N LYS A 20 23.99 6.58 4.80
CA LYS A 20 24.07 5.12 4.98
C LYS A 20 22.93 4.41 4.26
N ASP A 21 21.72 4.96 4.31
CA ASP A 21 20.49 4.30 3.92
C ASP A 21 19.54 5.21 3.14
N ILE A 22 18.62 4.60 2.40
CA ILE A 22 17.51 5.28 1.73
C ILE A 22 16.20 4.77 2.35
N PHE A 23 15.41 5.69 2.88
CA PHE A 23 14.08 5.41 3.40
C PHE A 23 13.03 5.87 2.40
N ILE A 24 12.03 5.02 2.14
CA ILE A 24 10.88 5.36 1.31
C ILE A 24 9.66 5.48 2.21
N ASN A 25 9.04 6.66 2.22
CA ASN A 25 7.81 6.93 2.93
C ASN A 25 6.61 6.84 1.97
N GLN A 26 5.70 5.90 2.26
CA GLN A 26 4.48 5.66 1.50
C GLN A 26 3.19 6.12 2.22
N SER A 27 3.26 6.86 3.32
CA SER A 27 2.07 7.32 4.07
C SER A 27 1.06 8.02 3.18
N LYS A 28 1.53 8.92 2.31
CA LYS A 28 0.65 9.64 1.38
C LYS A 28 -0.05 8.68 0.41
N PHE A 29 0.68 7.70 -0.12
CA PHE A 29 0.11 6.71 -1.03
C PHE A 29 -0.95 5.85 -0.34
N ALA A 30 -0.68 5.36 0.86
CA ALA A 30 -1.64 4.60 1.66
C ALA A 30 -2.91 5.41 1.95
N LEU A 31 -2.77 6.69 2.33
CA LEU A 31 -3.91 7.58 2.59
C LEU A 31 -4.77 7.83 1.34
N GLU A 32 -4.15 7.99 0.17
CA GLU A 32 -4.88 8.15 -1.10
C GLU A 32 -5.62 6.87 -1.49
N ILE A 33 -5.08 5.68 -1.18
CA ILE A 33 -5.80 4.41 -1.31
C ILE A 33 -7.03 4.40 -0.40
N PHE A 34 -6.88 4.75 0.88
CA PHE A 34 -8.02 4.77 1.80
C PHE A 34 -9.11 5.72 1.31
N LYS A 35 -8.76 6.94 0.89
CA LYS A 35 -9.74 7.88 0.31
C LYS A 35 -10.43 7.33 -0.93
N LYS A 36 -9.70 6.68 -1.84
CA LYS A 36 -10.25 6.12 -3.08
C LYS A 36 -11.36 5.10 -2.80
N PHE A 37 -11.25 4.36 -1.70
CA PHE A 37 -12.22 3.36 -1.28
C PHE A 37 -13.18 3.86 -0.18
N GLY A 38 -13.15 5.15 0.17
CA GLY A 38 -14.01 5.73 1.22
C GLY A 38 -13.69 5.24 2.64
N MET A 39 -12.44 4.84 2.88
CA MET A 39 -11.95 4.29 4.15
C MET A 39 -11.17 5.31 4.99
N ASP A 40 -11.18 6.57 4.61
CA ASP A 40 -10.45 7.66 5.29
C ASP A 40 -10.99 7.99 6.69
N SER A 41 -12.19 7.50 7.02
CA SER A 41 -12.83 7.62 8.34
C SER A 41 -13.01 6.29 9.08
N CYS A 42 -12.45 5.20 8.55
CA CYS A 42 -12.52 3.91 9.22
C CYS A 42 -11.72 3.91 10.53
N ASP A 43 -12.26 3.23 11.54
CA ASP A 43 -11.55 3.00 12.79
C ASP A 43 -10.28 2.17 12.55
N LEU A 44 -9.23 2.51 13.29
CA LEU A 44 -8.00 1.72 13.29
C LEU A 44 -8.29 0.36 13.95
N VAL A 45 -7.84 -0.71 13.31
CA VAL A 45 -7.93 -2.06 13.84
C VAL A 45 -6.51 -2.53 14.14
N ASP A 46 -6.25 -2.90 15.39
CA ASP A 46 -4.94 -3.42 15.84
C ASP A 46 -4.59 -4.75 15.19
N THR A 47 -5.60 -5.48 14.75
CA THR A 47 -5.42 -6.74 14.01
C THR A 47 -5.24 -6.41 12.53
N PRO A 48 -4.06 -6.67 11.95
CA PRO A 48 -3.89 -6.53 10.51
C PRO A 48 -4.88 -7.44 9.78
N MET A 49 -5.37 -6.97 8.63
CA MET A 49 -6.13 -7.82 7.72
C MET A 49 -5.29 -9.06 7.43
N VAL A 50 -5.86 -10.25 7.61
CA VAL A 50 -5.16 -11.52 7.33
C VAL A 50 -4.65 -11.44 5.89
N ASP A 51 -3.33 -11.57 5.72
CA ASP A 51 -2.64 -11.19 4.49
C ASP A 51 -3.24 -11.81 3.23
N ARG A 52 -3.87 -12.99 3.33
CA ARG A 52 -4.58 -13.67 2.24
C ARG A 52 -5.61 -14.63 2.83
N LEU A 53 -6.90 -14.38 2.63
CA LEU A 53 -7.79 -15.51 2.39
C LEU A 53 -7.30 -16.12 1.08
N LYS A 54 -6.65 -17.29 1.15
CA LYS A 54 -6.44 -18.08 -0.06
C LYS A 54 -7.84 -18.41 -0.56
N LEU A 55 -8.19 -17.87 -1.72
CA LEU A 55 -9.35 -18.34 -2.45
C LEU A 55 -8.96 -19.73 -2.97
N ASP A 56 -9.56 -20.73 -2.36
CA ASP A 56 -9.50 -22.11 -2.82
C ASP A 56 -10.82 -22.45 -3.52
N GLU A 57 -10.78 -23.43 -4.42
CA GLU A 57 -12.01 -23.95 -5.03
C GLU A 57 -12.90 -24.53 -3.93
N ASP A 58 -14.16 -24.07 -3.85
CA ASP A 58 -15.19 -24.70 -3.04
C ASP A 58 -15.97 -25.69 -3.92
N PRO A 59 -15.75 -27.02 -3.79
CA PRO A 59 -16.42 -28.02 -4.62
C PRO A 59 -17.94 -28.06 -4.41
N LEU A 60 -18.42 -27.48 -3.31
CA LEU A 60 -19.85 -27.40 -2.95
C LEU A 60 -20.40 -25.98 -3.12
N GLY A 61 -19.57 -25.03 -3.51
CA GLY A 61 -19.93 -23.63 -3.67
C GLY A 61 -20.87 -23.41 -4.85
N THR A 62 -21.80 -22.48 -4.70
CA THR A 62 -22.60 -22.02 -5.84
C THR A 62 -21.70 -21.25 -6.82
N PRO A 63 -21.79 -21.51 -8.14
CA PRO A 63 -21.02 -20.78 -9.13
C PRO A 63 -21.38 -19.29 -9.07
N VAL A 64 -20.36 -18.45 -8.93
CA VAL A 64 -20.48 -17.00 -8.88
C VAL A 64 -19.90 -16.44 -10.17
N ASP A 65 -20.65 -15.58 -10.86
CA ASP A 65 -20.19 -14.99 -12.11
C ASP A 65 -19.19 -13.87 -11.84
N GLN A 66 -18.16 -13.76 -12.69
CA GLN A 66 -17.12 -12.74 -12.53
C GLN A 66 -17.65 -11.41 -13.11
N THR A 67 -18.11 -10.51 -12.24
CA THR A 67 -18.53 -9.14 -12.64
C THR A 67 -17.35 -8.21 -12.86
#